data_AF-A0A192B6H0-F1
#
_entry.id   AF-A0A192B6H0-F1
#
_cell.length_a   1.000
_cell.length_b   1.000
_cell.length_c   1.000
_cell.angle_alpha   90.00
_cell.angle_beta   90.00
_cell.angle_gamma   90.00
#
_symmetry.space_group_name_H-M   'P 1'
#
loop_
_entity.id
_entity.type
_entity.pdbx_description
1 polymer ?
#
loop_
_entity_poly.entity_id
_entity_poly.type
_entity_poly.pdbx_seq_one_letter_code
_entity_poly.pdbx_strand_id
1 'polypeptide(L)'
;MEDMCYTFGRSRPLSGGTFYHVWTIVGGGNPGHVLEGGEATAKGIIEGNVFTDVKAVVADFKGKAFFSPDANSNKQCSSALGRACEVNVLTKSGTLPPLKDTSFFGDFKGLKIAPATPASQAAVNVPKNAGAGKI
;
A
#
# COMPACT_ATOMS: atom_id res chain seq x y z
N MET A 1 -1.71 -13.90 -3.22
CA MET A 1 -1.18 -13.11 -2.10
C MET A 1 0.33 -13.14 -2.26
N GLU A 2 0.95 -12.00 -2.50
CA GLU A 2 2.39 -11.93 -2.83
C GLU A 2 3.18 -11.57 -1.56
N ASP A 3 4.21 -12.36 -1.25
CA ASP A 3 5.22 -12.05 -0.23
C ASP A 3 6.39 -11.33 -0.88
N MET A 4 6.89 -10.27 -0.24
CA MET A 4 8.05 -9.53 -0.73
C MET A 4 9.09 -9.38 0.38
N CYS A 5 10.07 -10.28 0.37
CA CYS A 5 11.18 -10.34 1.30
C CYS A 5 12.47 -9.99 0.55
N TYR A 6 13.35 -9.16 1.15
CA TYR A 6 14.70 -8.87 0.62
C TYR A 6 14.74 -8.16 -0.75
N THR A 7 14.14 -6.97 -0.84
CA THR A 7 14.25 -6.09 -2.02
C THR A 7 15.14 -4.88 -1.71
N PHE A 8 15.82 -4.31 -2.71
CA PHE A 8 16.75 -3.16 -2.55
C PHE A 8 16.20 -1.86 -3.17
N GLY A 9 14.93 -1.83 -3.57
CA GLY A 9 14.26 -0.74 -4.29
C GLY A 9 13.32 -1.27 -5.39
N ARG A 10 12.37 -0.44 -5.85
CA ARG A 10 11.34 -0.80 -6.86
C ARG A 10 10.52 -2.03 -6.50
N SER A 11 10.22 -2.19 -5.22
CA SER A 11 9.40 -3.30 -4.73
C SER A 11 8.00 -3.24 -5.35
N ARG A 12 7.44 -2.03 -5.55
CA ARG A 12 6.32 -1.75 -6.48
C ARG A 12 6.46 -0.36 -7.13
N PRO A 13 7.01 -0.23 -8.36
CA PRO A 13 7.08 1.05 -9.05
C PRO A 13 5.68 1.46 -9.55
N LEU A 14 5.25 2.68 -9.25
CA LEU A 14 4.02 3.26 -9.76
C LEU A 14 4.34 4.09 -11.03
N SER A 15 4.09 3.55 -12.22
CA SER A 15 4.21 4.26 -13.50
C SER A 15 2.98 4.05 -14.39
N GLY A 16 2.80 4.90 -15.40
CA GLY A 16 1.89 4.64 -16.52
C GLY A 16 0.38 4.85 -16.29
N GLY A 17 -0.03 5.66 -15.32
CA GLY A 17 -1.47 5.90 -15.04
C GLY A 17 -2.18 4.73 -14.35
N THR A 18 -1.40 3.82 -13.78
CA THR A 18 -1.89 2.59 -13.14
C THR A 18 -2.58 2.86 -11.81
N PHE A 19 -3.76 2.27 -11.62
CA PHE A 19 -4.47 2.21 -10.34
C PHE A 19 -3.91 1.09 -9.49
N TYR A 20 -3.27 1.43 -8.38
CA TYR A 20 -2.82 0.44 -7.41
C TYR A 20 -3.66 0.52 -6.13
N HIS A 21 -4.25 -0.62 -5.79
CA HIS A 21 -4.69 -0.97 -4.44
C HIS A 21 -3.65 -1.95 -3.91
N VAL A 22 -2.67 -1.45 -3.17
CA VAL A 22 -1.58 -2.27 -2.62
C VAL A 22 -2.05 -2.85 -1.30
N TRP A 23 -2.25 -4.17 -1.27
CA TRP A 23 -2.40 -4.96 -0.06
C TRP A 23 -1.12 -5.81 0.10
N THR A 24 -0.64 -5.92 1.34
CA THR A 24 0.46 -6.79 1.78
C THR A 24 1.86 -6.41 1.31
N ILE A 25 2.65 -5.98 2.28
CA ILE A 25 4.11 -6.17 2.36
C ILE A 25 4.34 -6.84 3.72
N VAL A 26 5.28 -7.78 3.82
CA VAL A 26 5.78 -8.34 5.09
C VAL A 26 7.29 -8.29 4.99
N GLY A 27 7.93 -7.63 5.94
CA GLY A 27 9.32 -7.20 5.86
C GLY A 27 10.34 -8.33 5.76
N GLY A 28 11.35 -8.08 4.93
CA GLY A 28 12.68 -8.67 5.02
C GLY A 28 13.70 -7.55 4.81
N GLY A 29 14.58 -7.34 5.80
CA GLY A 29 15.54 -6.23 5.92
C GLY A 29 15.89 -5.51 4.62
N ASN A 30 15.13 -4.47 4.29
CA ASN A 30 15.38 -3.65 3.11
C ASN A 30 16.17 -2.39 3.55
N PRO A 31 17.45 -2.25 3.14
CA PRO A 31 18.25 -1.08 3.49
C PRO A 31 17.90 0.18 2.67
N GLY A 32 16.98 0.08 1.69
CA GLY A 32 16.51 1.15 0.81
C GLY A 32 15.04 1.52 1.04
N HIS A 33 14.24 1.58 -0.04
CA HIS A 33 12.82 1.96 -0.02
C HIS A 33 11.85 0.91 -0.59
N VAL A 34 10.58 0.97 -0.17
CA VAL A 34 9.52 0.04 -0.63
C VAL A 34 8.67 0.62 -1.76
N LEU A 35 8.17 1.84 -1.60
CA LEU A 35 7.30 2.52 -2.56
C LEU A 35 8.01 3.66 -3.27
N GLU A 36 7.74 3.81 -4.55
CA GLU A 36 8.20 4.92 -5.38
C GLU A 36 7.14 5.27 -6.42
N GLY A 37 6.86 6.56 -6.57
CA GLY A 37 5.98 7.13 -7.59
C GLY A 37 6.75 8.18 -8.37
N GLY A 38 7.75 7.76 -9.16
CA GLY A 38 8.67 8.65 -9.86
C GLY A 38 8.03 9.53 -10.95
N GLU A 39 6.76 9.28 -11.30
CA GLU A 39 5.99 10.01 -12.30
C GLU A 39 4.83 10.79 -11.67
N ALA A 40 4.53 11.98 -12.20
CA ALA A 40 3.39 12.79 -11.76
C ALA A 40 2.02 12.16 -12.07
N THR A 41 1.99 11.17 -12.95
CA THR A 41 0.79 10.41 -13.34
C THR A 41 0.48 9.26 -12.38
N ALA A 42 1.38 8.91 -11.46
CA ALA A 42 1.17 7.85 -10.49
C ALA A 42 -0.02 8.16 -9.58
N LYS A 43 -0.92 7.19 -9.38
CA LYS A 43 -2.10 7.30 -8.51
C LYS A 43 -2.24 6.03 -7.68
N GLY A 44 -2.49 6.15 -6.38
CA GLY A 44 -2.62 4.94 -5.55
C GLY A 44 -3.28 5.15 -4.19
N ILE A 45 -4.06 4.15 -3.78
CA ILE A 45 -4.55 3.99 -2.40
C ILE A 45 -3.72 2.89 -1.75
N ILE A 46 -3.06 3.23 -0.64
CA ILE A 46 -2.18 2.33 0.11
C ILE A 46 -2.89 2.07 1.43
N GLU A 47 -3.44 0.88 1.59
CA GLU A 47 -4.28 0.50 2.74
C GLU A 47 -3.98 -0.92 3.22
N GLY A 48 -4.16 -1.19 4.52
CA GLY A 48 -4.05 -2.54 5.09
C GLY A 48 -2.66 -3.20 4.97
N ASN A 49 -1.60 -2.43 4.71
CA ASN A 49 -0.24 -2.96 4.60
C ASN A 49 0.44 -3.10 5.96
N VAL A 50 1.41 -4.00 6.03
CA VAL A 50 2.32 -4.14 7.16
C VAL A 50 3.73 -3.77 6.67
N PHE A 51 4.42 -2.91 7.39
CA PHE A 51 5.82 -2.58 7.10
C PHE A 51 6.64 -2.96 8.33
N THR A 52 7.59 -3.88 8.15
CA THR A 52 8.44 -4.39 9.25
C THR A 52 9.90 -4.28 8.85
N ASP A 53 10.73 -3.69 9.70
CA ASP A 53 12.18 -3.52 9.46
C ASP A 53 12.50 -2.90 8.07
N VAL A 54 11.68 -1.94 7.64
CA VAL A 54 11.84 -1.20 6.38
C VAL A 54 12.47 0.16 6.66
N LYS A 55 13.68 0.43 6.15
CA LYS A 55 14.38 1.70 6.42
C LYS A 55 13.61 2.93 5.93
N ALA A 56 13.17 2.93 4.68
CA ALA A 56 12.30 3.96 4.11
C ALA A 56 11.07 3.31 3.49
N VAL A 57 9.86 3.70 3.92
CA VAL A 57 8.65 3.14 3.29
C VAL A 57 8.45 3.72 1.91
N VAL A 58 8.73 5.01 1.74
CA VAL A 58 8.60 5.74 0.47
C VAL A 58 9.89 6.50 0.19
N ALA A 59 10.39 6.46 -1.04
CA ALA A 59 11.44 7.35 -1.51
C ALA A 59 10.83 8.61 -2.14
N ASP A 60 10.80 8.70 -3.48
CA ASP A 60 10.18 9.80 -4.20
C ASP A 60 8.74 9.45 -4.61
N PHE A 61 7.82 10.38 -4.35
CA PHE A 61 6.43 10.28 -4.80
C PHE A 61 5.99 11.61 -5.42
N LYS A 62 5.96 11.66 -6.76
CA LYS A 62 5.58 12.84 -7.55
C LYS A 62 4.10 12.82 -7.97
N GLY A 63 3.45 11.66 -7.85
CA GLY A 63 2.04 11.48 -8.19
C GLY A 63 1.08 11.82 -7.05
N LYS A 64 -0.15 11.29 -7.13
CA LYS A 64 -1.20 11.42 -6.12
C LYS A 64 -1.35 10.14 -5.33
N ALA A 65 -1.48 10.27 -4.01
CA ALA A 65 -1.62 9.11 -3.15
C ALA A 65 -2.51 9.37 -1.95
N PHE A 66 -3.16 8.30 -1.50
CA PHE A 66 -3.86 8.24 -0.23
C PHE A 66 -3.30 7.08 0.61
N PHE A 67 -2.58 7.39 1.68
CA PHE A 67 -1.82 6.43 2.49
C PHE A 67 -2.56 5.93 3.73
N SER A 68 -3.87 6.11 3.75
CA SER A 68 -4.77 5.58 4.77
C SER A 68 -4.26 5.78 6.21
N PRO A 69 -3.97 7.04 6.60
CA PRO A 69 -3.16 7.34 7.78
C PRO A 69 -3.86 7.02 9.10
N ASP A 70 -5.20 7.07 9.13
CA ASP A 70 -6.00 6.90 10.34
C ASP A 70 -7.45 6.57 10.00
N ALA A 71 -8.17 5.97 10.96
CA ALA A 71 -9.54 5.52 10.77
C ALA A 71 -10.52 6.65 10.38
N ASN A 72 -10.28 7.89 10.77
CA ASN A 72 -11.17 8.99 10.43
C ASN A 72 -10.96 9.45 8.98
N SER A 73 -9.71 9.67 8.58
CA SER A 73 -9.33 9.99 7.20
C SER A 73 -9.80 8.90 6.22
N ASN A 74 -9.70 7.64 6.63
CA ASN A 74 -10.03 6.47 5.80
C ASN A 74 -11.50 6.35 5.41
N LYS A 75 -12.41 7.05 6.11
CA LYS A 75 -13.83 7.12 5.73
C LYS A 75 -14.02 7.71 4.33
N GLN A 76 -13.10 8.56 3.88
CA GLN A 76 -13.13 9.16 2.55
C GLN A 76 -13.05 8.11 1.43
N CYS A 77 -12.44 6.95 1.67
CA CYS A 77 -12.33 5.89 0.67
C CYS A 77 -13.68 5.33 0.23
N SER A 78 -14.76 5.59 0.98
CA SER A 78 -16.11 5.16 0.60
C SER A 78 -16.51 5.66 -0.78
N SER A 79 -16.06 6.85 -1.20
CA SER A 79 -16.38 7.39 -2.52
C SER A 79 -15.61 6.72 -3.67
N ALA A 80 -14.44 6.13 -3.40
CA ALA A 80 -13.67 5.36 -4.38
C ALA A 80 -14.01 3.87 -4.36
N LEU A 81 -14.11 3.28 -3.17
CA LEU A 81 -14.07 1.83 -2.95
C LEU A 81 -15.39 1.26 -2.41
N GLY A 82 -16.35 2.12 -2.06
CA GLY A 82 -17.62 1.70 -1.41
C GLY A 82 -17.45 1.24 0.04
N ARG A 83 -16.26 1.39 0.63
CA ARG A 83 -15.92 1.08 2.02
C ARG A 83 -14.85 2.03 2.55
N ALA A 84 -14.70 2.08 3.87
CA ALA A 84 -13.54 2.75 4.46
C ALA A 84 -12.24 1.99 4.11
N CYS A 85 -11.13 2.72 4.04
CA CYS A 85 -9.81 2.10 3.88
C CYS A 85 -9.33 1.45 5.20
N GLU A 86 -8.51 0.42 5.07
CA GLU A 86 -7.80 -0.20 6.18
C GLU A 86 -6.52 0.57 6.53
N VAL A 87 -6.23 0.71 7.83
CA VAL A 87 -5.03 1.43 8.29
C VAL A 87 -3.77 0.58 8.02
N ASN A 88 -2.68 1.23 7.63
CA ASN A 88 -1.38 0.59 7.50
C ASN A 88 -0.68 0.46 8.87
N VAL A 89 0.00 -0.65 9.11
CA VAL A 89 0.79 -0.89 10.33
C VAL A 89 2.28 -0.80 10.01
N LEU A 90 3.01 -0.03 10.79
CA LEU A 90 4.46 0.13 10.66
C LEU A 90 5.13 -0.31 11.97
N THR A 91 6.12 -1.19 11.88
CA THR A 91 6.90 -1.71 13.00
C THR A 91 8.38 -1.60 12.67
N LYS A 92 9.16 -0.93 13.52
CA LYS A 92 10.61 -0.71 13.32
C LYS A 92 10.97 -0.24 11.89
N SER A 93 10.10 0.58 11.30
CA SER A 93 10.20 1.02 9.92
C SER A 93 10.20 2.55 9.84
N GLY A 94 10.64 3.10 8.70
CA GLY A 94 10.45 4.52 8.38
C GLY A 94 8.97 4.90 8.33
N THR A 95 8.66 6.20 8.29
CA THR A 95 7.27 6.68 8.30
C THR A 95 6.66 6.68 6.90
N LEU A 96 5.32 6.66 6.83
CA LEU A 96 4.59 7.05 5.63
C LEU A 96 4.46 8.59 5.60
N PRO A 97 4.72 9.26 4.46
CA PRO A 97 4.41 10.67 4.32
C PRO A 97 2.88 10.88 4.41
N PRO A 98 2.41 12.07 4.84
CA PRO A 98 1.00 12.35 5.07
C PRO A 98 0.22 12.60 3.76
N LEU A 99 0.39 11.74 2.76
CA LEU A 99 -0.30 11.81 1.48
C LEU A 99 -1.74 11.32 1.65
N LYS A 100 -2.68 12.23 1.46
CA LYS A 100 -4.12 12.02 1.64
C LYS A 100 -4.93 12.63 0.49
N ASP A 101 -4.35 12.66 -0.71
CA ASP A 101 -5.01 13.22 -1.89
C ASP A 101 -6.19 12.34 -2.28
N THR A 102 -7.39 12.91 -2.34
CA THR A 102 -8.62 12.21 -2.75
C THR A 102 -9.12 12.67 -4.11
N SER A 103 -8.43 13.61 -4.76
CA SER A 103 -8.84 14.21 -6.05
C SER A 103 -8.91 13.22 -7.21
N PHE A 104 -8.33 12.02 -7.05
CA PHE A 104 -8.36 10.94 -8.04
C PHE A 104 -9.36 9.81 -7.70
N PHE A 105 -10.11 9.92 -6.60
CA PHE A 105 -11.03 8.86 -6.16
C PHE A 105 -12.14 8.55 -7.18
N GLY A 106 -12.55 9.55 -7.97
CA GLY A 106 -13.53 9.36 -9.05
C GLY A 106 -13.08 8.38 -10.13
N ASP A 107 -11.78 8.18 -10.28
CA ASP A 107 -11.22 7.28 -11.28
C ASP A 107 -11.45 5.78 -10.94
N PHE A 108 -11.83 5.46 -9.69
CA PHE A 108 -12.19 4.08 -9.28
C PHE A 108 -13.62 3.69 -9.68
N LYS A 109 -14.42 4.63 -10.19
CA LYS A 109 -15.84 4.41 -10.50
C LYS A 109 -16.01 3.32 -11.57
N GLY A 110 -16.83 2.32 -11.25
CA GLY A 110 -17.14 1.20 -12.16
C GLY A 110 -16.08 0.11 -12.21
N LEU A 111 -14.97 0.24 -11.47
CA LEU A 111 -13.97 -0.81 -11.35
C LEU A 111 -14.38 -1.83 -10.29
N LYS A 112 -14.00 -3.10 -10.51
CA LYS A 112 -14.10 -4.14 -9.47
C LYS A 112 -12.87 -4.06 -8.57
N ILE A 113 -13.07 -3.60 -7.34
CA ILE A 113 -11.99 -3.45 -6.35
C ILE A 113 -11.95 -4.68 -5.44
N ALA A 114 -10.76 -5.24 -5.24
CA ALA A 114 -10.57 -6.30 -4.26
C ALA A 114 -10.85 -5.79 -2.82
N PRO A 115 -11.46 -6.61 -1.95
CA PRO A 115 -11.58 -6.25 -0.54
C PRO A 115 -10.19 -6.11 0.10
N ALA A 116 -10.05 -5.16 1.03
CA ALA A 116 -8.86 -5.07 1.87
C ALA A 116 -9.03 -5.94 3.11
N THR A 117 -7.95 -6.59 3.50
CA THR A 117 -7.85 -7.29 4.79
C THR A 117 -7.18 -6.35 5.79
N PRO A 118 -7.63 -6.28 7.05
CA PRO A 118 -6.95 -5.50 8.08
C PRO A 118 -5.48 -5.91 8.22
N ALA A 119 -4.60 -4.94 8.42
CA ALA A 119 -3.15 -5.19 8.52
C ALA A 119 -2.78 -6.23 9.58
N SER A 120 -3.52 -6.31 10.69
CA SER A 120 -3.34 -7.33 11.73
C SER A 120 -3.57 -8.75 11.24
N GLN A 121 -4.60 -8.97 10.41
CA GLN A 121 -4.86 -10.27 9.79
C GLN A 121 -3.87 -10.55 8.67
N ALA A 122 -3.50 -9.53 7.90
CA ALA A 122 -2.46 -9.66 6.87
C ALA A 122 -1.14 -10.15 7.48
N ALA A 123 -0.69 -9.57 8.61
CA ALA A 123 0.53 -9.99 9.31
C ALA A 123 0.57 -11.48 9.66
N VAL A 124 -0.58 -12.10 9.93
CA VAL A 124 -0.68 -13.52 10.31
C VAL A 124 -0.87 -14.43 9.11
N ASN A 125 -1.72 -14.02 8.16
CA ASN A 125 -2.15 -14.87 7.06
C ASN A 125 -1.17 -14.88 5.91
N VAL A 126 -0.48 -13.77 5.68
CA VAL A 126 0.44 -13.61 4.56
C VAL A 126 1.62 -14.59 4.66
N PRO A 127 2.40 -14.64 5.76
CA PRO A 127 3.54 -15.56 5.87
C PRO A 127 3.15 -17.04 5.81
N LYS A 128 1.88 -17.35 6.07
CA LYS A 128 1.36 -18.72 6.07
C LYS A 128 0.94 -19.19 4.68
N ASN A 129 0.49 -18.27 3.83
CA ASN A 129 -0.24 -18.59 2.61
C ASN A 129 0.40 -18.04 1.32
N ALA A 130 1.39 -17.16 1.41
CA ALA A 130 2.11 -16.65 0.26
C ALA A 130 3.38 -17.48 -0.03
N GLY A 131 3.75 -17.57 -1.30
CA GLY A 131 4.83 -18.42 -1.81
C GLY A 131 4.35 -19.67 -2.57
N ALA A 132 5.20 -20.20 -3.45
CA ALA A 132 4.89 -21.37 -4.25
C ALA A 132 4.66 -22.60 -3.35
N GLY A 133 3.61 -23.39 -3.64
CA GLY A 133 3.26 -24.60 -2.89
C GLY A 133 2.33 -24.39 -1.70
N LYS A 134 1.75 -23.19 -1.55
CA LYS A 134 0.67 -22.89 -0.60
C LYS A 134 -0.65 -22.75 -1.40
N ILE A 135 -1.50 -23.78 -1.39
CA ILE A 135 -2.86 -23.79 -1.93
C ILE A 135 -3.74 -24.56 -0.95
#